data_AF-E1QMC0-F1
#
_entry.id   AF-E1QMC0-F1
#
_cell.length_a   1.000
_cell.length_b   1.000
_cell.length_c   1.000
_cell.angle_alpha   90.00
_cell.angle_beta   90.00
_cell.angle_gamma   90.00
#
_symmetry.space_group_name_H-M   'P 1'
#
loop_
_entity.id
_entity.type
_entity.pdbx_description
1 polymer ?
#
loop_
_entity_poly.entity_id
_entity_poly.type
_entity_poly.pdbx_seq_one_letter_code
_entity_poly.pdbx_strand_id
1 'polypeptide(L)'
;MDETIRMEFLKRLAQAGDGASAKVVAQEMGLQRQDAEDLSVSLMTGGLLEMVSLSGAVRLTPAGRNLLQGASAAASGQDDLTSLLAEIAAAGDLGLGPVEDIDLASDTACLAAHLRRSRPLEPVRRACLAAIADGLEKARAPLAQSFLLRIEAFRKK
;
A
#
# COMPACT_ATOMS: atom_id res chain seq x y z
N MET A 1 13.04 10.31 -6.71
CA MET A 1 13.60 8.95 -6.90
C MET A 1 12.51 8.05 -7.47
N ASP A 2 12.87 7.15 -8.39
CA ASP A 2 11.93 6.29 -9.14
C ASP A 2 11.19 5.30 -8.20
N GLU A 3 9.87 5.20 -8.38
CA GLU A 3 8.98 4.26 -7.67
C GLU A 3 9.46 2.80 -7.87
N THR A 4 9.96 2.48 -9.06
CA THR A 4 10.46 1.16 -9.45
C THR A 4 11.67 0.76 -8.62
N ILE A 5 12.62 1.68 -8.44
CA ILE A 5 13.83 1.47 -7.65
C ILE A 5 13.46 1.24 -6.17
N ARG A 6 12.51 2.03 -5.65
CA ARG A 6 12.03 1.90 -4.28
C ARG A 6 11.40 0.53 -4.03
N MET A 7 10.57 0.05 -4.94
CA MET A 7 9.89 -1.23 -4.83
C MET A 7 10.85 -2.41 -4.96
N GLU A 8 11.81 -2.35 -5.88
CA GLU A 8 12.84 -3.37 -6.02
C GLU A 8 13.72 -3.45 -4.77
N PHE A 9 14.05 -2.30 -4.17
CA PHE A 9 14.82 -2.25 -2.92
C PHE A 9 14.09 -2.93 -1.76
N LEU A 10 12.80 -2.65 -1.58
CA LEU A 10 11.97 -3.31 -0.56
C LEU A 10 11.88 -4.82 -0.81
N LYS A 11 11.71 -5.27 -2.06
CA LYS A 11 11.67 -6.69 -2.41
C LYS A 11 12.95 -7.41 -2.02
N ARG A 12 14.11 -6.83 -2.32
CA ARG A 12 15.41 -7.42 -1.97
C ARG A 12 15.64 -7.47 -0.47
N LEU A 13 15.24 -6.42 0.26
CA LEU A 13 15.28 -6.45 1.73
C LEU A 13 14.39 -7.55 2.31
N ALA A 14 13.18 -7.74 1.75
CA ALA A 14 12.29 -8.82 2.19
C ALA A 14 12.88 -10.21 1.91
N GLN A 15 13.58 -10.39 0.79
CA GLN A 15 14.27 -11.65 0.46
C GLN A 15 15.50 -11.91 1.35
N ALA A 16 16.25 -10.85 1.69
CA ALA A 16 17.41 -10.95 2.57
C ALA A 16 17.02 -11.22 4.04
N GLY A 17 15.80 -10.88 4.45
CA GLY A 17 15.23 -11.19 5.75
C GLY A 17 15.48 -10.13 6.82
N ASP A 18 14.98 -10.41 8.03
CA ASP A 18 15.09 -9.50 9.16
C ASP A 18 16.56 -9.30 9.57
N GLY A 19 17.01 -8.05 9.63
CA GLY A 19 18.41 -7.71 9.92
C GLY A 19 19.29 -7.53 8.69
N ALA A 20 18.70 -7.49 7.49
CA ALA A 20 19.42 -7.18 6.26
C ALA A 20 20.07 -5.79 6.31
N SER A 21 21.26 -5.65 5.72
CA SER A 21 21.93 -4.35 5.61
C SER A 21 21.37 -3.58 4.42
N ALA A 22 20.67 -2.48 4.70
CA ALA A 22 20.13 -1.56 3.69
C ALA A 22 21.22 -1.09 2.72
N LYS A 23 22.44 -0.85 3.23
CA LYS A 23 23.58 -0.41 2.44
C LYS A 23 24.06 -1.48 1.45
N VAL A 24 24.13 -2.74 1.90
CA VAL A 24 24.57 -3.85 1.05
C VAL A 24 23.57 -4.07 -0.08
N VAL A 25 22.27 -4.10 0.24
CA VAL A 25 21.21 -4.27 -0.76
C VAL A 25 21.22 -3.13 -1.78
N ALA A 26 21.41 -1.88 -1.34
CA ALA A 26 21.46 -0.74 -2.25
C ALA A 26 22.70 -0.79 -3.17
N GLN A 27 23.85 -1.21 -2.65
CA GLN A 27 25.07 -1.36 -3.43
C GLN A 27 24.95 -2.48 -4.46
N GLU A 28 24.31 -3.60 -4.12
CA GLU A 28 23.99 -4.68 -5.06
C GLU A 28 23.02 -4.26 -6.17
N MET A 29 22.23 -3.22 -5.93
CA MET A 29 21.39 -2.58 -6.94
C MET A 29 22.13 -1.53 -7.77
N GLY A 30 23.42 -1.30 -7.50
CA GLY A 30 24.23 -0.29 -8.18
C GLY A 30 23.90 1.15 -7.77
N LEU A 31 23.19 1.35 -6.66
CA LEU A 31 22.86 2.69 -6.17
C LEU A 31 24.11 3.38 -5.63
N GLN A 32 24.22 4.68 -5.88
CA GLN A 32 25.24 5.50 -5.26
C GLN A 32 24.97 5.62 -3.76
N ARG A 33 26.04 5.85 -2.99
CA ARG A 33 25.96 5.89 -1.53
C ARG A 33 24.93 6.91 -1.02
N GLN A 34 24.88 8.09 -1.63
CA GLN A 34 23.95 9.14 -1.23
C GLN A 34 22.49 8.72 -1.51
N ASP A 35 22.21 8.19 -2.69
CA ASP A 35 20.87 7.71 -3.07
C ASP A 35 20.40 6.56 -2.17
N ALA A 36 21.31 5.68 -1.77
CA ALA A 36 21.04 4.58 -0.86
C ALA A 36 20.65 5.08 0.55
N GLU A 37 21.37 6.09 1.06
CA GLU A 37 21.11 6.70 2.36
C GLU A 37 19.77 7.47 2.33
N ASP A 38 19.55 8.30 1.31
CA ASP A 38 18.31 9.08 1.14
C ASP A 38 17.09 8.15 0.98
N LEU A 39 17.22 7.06 0.20
CA LEU A 39 16.17 6.05 0.05
C LEU A 39 15.85 5.36 1.38
N SER A 40 16.87 4.94 2.12
CA SER A 40 16.70 4.26 3.40
C SER A 40 15.99 5.16 4.41
N VAL A 41 16.41 6.43 4.51
CA VAL A 41 15.79 7.42 5.40
C VAL A 41 14.35 7.72 4.99
N SER A 42 14.09 7.88 3.69
CA SER A 42 12.74 8.10 3.17
C SER A 42 11.79 6.95 3.52
N LEU A 43 12.24 5.70 3.34
CA LEU A 43 11.47 4.51 3.67
C LEU A 43 11.24 4.32 5.18
N MET A 44 12.22 4.69 6.01
CA MET A 44 12.05 4.71 7.47
C MET A 44 11.08 5.80 7.91
N THR A 45 11.18 7.00 7.34
CA THR A 45 10.28 8.13 7.63
C THR A 45 8.84 7.80 7.22
N GLY A 46 8.68 7.09 6.10
CA GLY A 46 7.40 6.56 5.65
C GLY A 46 6.89 5.35 6.44
N GLY A 47 7.62 4.92 7.49
CA GLY A 47 7.22 3.81 8.34
C GLY A 47 7.23 2.43 7.67
N LEU A 48 7.90 2.28 6.52
CA LEU A 48 7.98 1.04 5.74
C LEU A 48 9.17 0.17 6.17
N LEU A 49 10.20 0.81 6.69
CA LEU A 49 11.39 0.18 7.27
C LEU A 49 11.59 0.64 8.70
N GLU A 50 12.20 -0.22 9.50
CA GLU A 50 12.71 0.16 10.82
C GLU A 50 14.14 -0.35 10.98
N MET A 51 14.94 0.42 11.72
CA MET A 51 16.31 0.07 12.02
C MET A 51 16.34 -0.93 13.18
N VAL A 52 17.02 -2.05 12.99
CA VAL A 52 17.20 -3.09 14.01
C VAL A 52 18.57 -3.02 14.67
N SER A 53 19.54 -2.31 14.09
CA SER A 53 20.82 -2.06 14.75
C SER A 53 21.55 -0.82 14.24
N LEU A 54 22.47 -0.32 15.07
CA LEU A 54 23.34 0.82 14.76
C LEU A 54 24.34 0.55 13.63
N SER A 55 24.54 -0.71 13.23
CA SER A 55 25.39 -1.07 12.08
C SER A 55 24.66 -0.89 10.74
N GLY A 56 23.38 -0.48 10.75
CA GLY A 56 22.58 -0.25 9.55
C GLY A 56 21.75 -1.46 9.11
N ALA A 57 21.56 -2.44 10.01
CA ALA A 57 20.59 -3.50 9.79
C ALA A 57 19.17 -2.94 9.86
N VAL A 58 18.31 -3.35 8.93
CA VAL A 58 16.91 -2.94 8.84
C VAL A 58 16.00 -4.15 8.73
N ARG A 59 14.72 -3.95 9.03
CA ARG A 59 13.67 -4.92 8.72
C ARG A 59 12.44 -4.20 8.16
N LEU A 60 11.60 -4.93 7.45
CA LEU A 60 10.32 -4.40 6.98
C LEU A 60 9.30 -4.38 8.12
N THR A 61 8.66 -3.23 8.27
CA THR A 61 7.50 -3.09 9.14
C THR A 61 6.30 -3.85 8.54
N PRO A 62 5.21 -4.04 9.30
CA PRO A 62 3.96 -4.55 8.73
C PRO A 62 3.49 -3.74 7.51
N ALA A 63 3.61 -2.41 7.54
CA ALA A 63 3.25 -1.54 6.42
C ALA A 63 4.13 -1.80 5.18
N GLY A 64 5.45 -1.95 5.35
CA GLY A 64 6.35 -2.29 4.25
C GLY A 64 6.06 -3.66 3.62
N ARG A 65 5.70 -4.65 4.45
CA ARG A 65 5.28 -5.98 3.98
C ARG A 65 3.95 -5.94 3.23
N ASN A 66 2.98 -5.21 3.74
CA ASN A 66 1.68 -5.05 3.08
C ASN A 66 1.83 -4.33 1.73
N LEU A 67 2.70 -3.33 1.64
CA LEU A 67 3.01 -2.67 0.37
C LEU A 67 3.58 -3.64 -0.67
N LEU A 68 4.49 -4.54 -0.25
CA LEU A 68 5.02 -5.59 -1.13
C LEU A 68 3.98 -6.61 -1.54
N GLN A 69 3.08 -7.01 -0.62
CA GLN A 69 1.99 -7.93 -0.94
C GLN A 69 0.97 -7.31 -1.89
N GLY A 70 0.57 -6.07 -1.67
CA GLY A 70 -0.30 -5.31 -2.57
C GLY A 70 0.33 -5.09 -3.96
N ALA A 71 1.63 -4.83 -4.03
CA ALA A 71 2.34 -4.73 -5.31
C ALA A 71 2.53 -6.09 -6.01
N SER A 72 2.66 -7.18 -5.25
CA SER A 72 2.69 -8.54 -5.81
C SER A 72 1.32 -8.97 -6.32
N ALA A 73 0.23 -8.60 -5.65
CA ALA A 73 -1.14 -8.85 -6.10
C ALA A 73 -1.50 -8.03 -7.35
N ALA A 74 -1.02 -6.79 -7.44
CA ALA A 74 -1.14 -5.96 -8.64
C ALA A 74 -0.34 -6.54 -9.83
N ALA A 75 0.82 -7.16 -9.59
CA ALA A 75 1.66 -7.76 -10.64
C ALA A 75 1.20 -9.16 -11.09
N SER A 76 0.51 -9.93 -10.24
CA SER A 76 -0.03 -11.25 -10.59
C SER A 76 -1.46 -11.19 -11.17
N GLY A 77 -2.05 -10.00 -11.31
CA GLY A 77 -3.46 -9.87 -11.70
C GLY A 77 -4.44 -10.46 -10.68
N GLN A 78 -3.98 -10.73 -9.45
CA GLN A 78 -4.78 -11.24 -8.32
C GLN A 78 -5.12 -10.14 -7.32
N ASP A 79 -5.27 -8.89 -7.76
CA ASP A 79 -6.07 -7.94 -7.00
C ASP A 79 -7.54 -8.36 -7.18
N ASP A 80 -8.05 -9.18 -6.26
CA ASP A 80 -9.49 -9.33 -6.05
C ASP A 80 -9.97 -8.12 -5.23
N LEU A 81 -11.06 -7.51 -5.69
CA LEU A 81 -11.64 -6.32 -5.07
C LEU A 81 -11.97 -6.57 -3.58
N THR A 82 -12.32 -7.80 -3.22
CA THR A 82 -12.59 -8.20 -1.82
C THR A 82 -11.36 -8.00 -0.92
N SER A 83 -10.18 -8.39 -1.40
CA SER A 83 -8.93 -8.28 -0.64
C SER A 83 -8.53 -6.82 -0.45
N LEU A 84 -8.66 -6.01 -1.51
CA LEU A 84 -8.39 -4.56 -1.45
C LEU A 84 -9.29 -3.86 -0.42
N LEU A 85 -10.57 -4.22 -0.35
CA LEU A 85 -11.48 -3.62 0.64
C LEU A 85 -11.10 -4.01 2.09
N ALA A 86 -10.63 -5.24 2.30
CA ALA A 86 -10.15 -5.66 3.61
C ALA A 86 -8.87 -4.91 4.02
N GLU A 87 -7.96 -4.65 3.06
CA GLU A 87 -6.77 -3.84 3.30
C GLU A 87 -7.12 -2.38 3.65
N ILE A 88 -8.06 -1.76 2.93
CA ILE A 88 -8.53 -0.39 3.24
C ILE A 88 -9.12 -0.33 4.65
N ALA A 89 -9.98 -1.29 5.01
CA ALA A 89 -10.58 -1.34 6.34
C ALA A 89 -9.55 -1.56 7.47
N ALA A 90 -8.40 -2.15 7.17
CA ALA A 90 -7.32 -2.42 8.12
C ALA A 90 -6.22 -1.35 8.14
N ALA A 91 -6.30 -0.33 7.27
CA ALA A 91 -5.21 0.61 7.02
C ALA A 91 -4.89 1.56 8.19
N GLY A 92 -5.73 1.61 9.22
CA GLY A 92 -5.59 2.53 10.34
C GLY A 92 -5.89 3.97 9.92
N ASP A 93 -5.17 4.94 10.47
CA ASP A 93 -5.41 6.35 10.18
C ASP A 93 -4.95 6.73 8.75
N LEU A 94 -5.92 7.08 7.90
CA LEU A 94 -5.68 7.57 6.54
C LEU A 94 -5.56 9.11 6.47
N GLY A 95 -5.56 9.80 7.60
CA GLY A 95 -5.55 11.26 7.68
C GLY A 95 -6.89 11.87 7.26
N LEU A 96 -7.99 11.17 7.53
CA LEU A 96 -9.36 11.62 7.30
C LEU A 96 -9.92 12.29 8.56
N GLY A 97 -10.92 13.16 8.37
CA GLY A 97 -11.74 13.62 9.48
C GLY A 97 -12.67 12.49 9.97
N PRO A 98 -13.24 12.61 11.19
CA PRO A 98 -14.04 11.54 11.78
C PRO A 98 -15.33 11.23 11.01
N VAL A 99 -15.87 12.20 10.26
CA VAL A 99 -17.05 11.98 9.41
C VAL A 99 -16.65 11.21 8.15
N GLU A 100 -15.58 11.66 7.48
CA GLU A 100 -15.10 11.04 6.26
C GLU A 100 -14.59 9.61 6.49
N ASP A 101 -14.03 9.34 7.68
CA ASP A 101 -13.61 8.00 8.08
C ASP A 101 -14.81 7.05 8.24
N ILE A 102 -15.90 7.52 8.85
CA ILE A 102 -17.17 6.78 8.97
C ILE A 102 -17.79 6.53 7.60
N ASP A 103 -17.78 7.53 6.72
CA ASP A 103 -18.32 7.42 5.36
C ASP A 103 -17.53 6.39 4.56
N LEU A 104 -16.19 6.47 4.56
CA LEU A 104 -15.32 5.50 3.88
C LEU A 104 -15.50 4.08 4.42
N ALA A 105 -15.63 3.91 5.74
CA ALA A 105 -15.93 2.62 6.36
C ALA A 105 -17.31 2.08 5.94
N SER A 106 -18.31 2.96 5.80
CA SER A 106 -19.66 2.59 5.37
C SER A 106 -19.69 2.17 3.90
N ASP A 107 -19.01 2.91 3.02
CA ASP A 107 -18.96 2.62 1.59
C ASP A 107 -18.19 1.33 1.29
N THR A 108 -17.07 1.11 1.97
CA THR A 108 -16.30 -0.15 1.89
C THR A 108 -17.12 -1.35 2.36
N ALA A 109 -17.83 -1.23 3.48
CA ALA A 109 -18.72 -2.28 3.99
C ALA A 109 -19.89 -2.55 3.04
N CYS A 110 -20.49 -1.51 2.46
CA CYS A 110 -21.57 -1.61 1.48
C CYS A 110 -21.12 -2.39 0.24
N LEU A 111 -19.97 -2.02 -0.32
CA LEU A 111 -19.41 -2.73 -1.48
C LEU A 111 -19.07 -4.18 -1.15
N ALA A 112 -18.45 -4.44 0.00
CA ALA A 112 -18.11 -5.80 0.43
C ALA A 112 -19.35 -6.70 0.59
N ALA A 113 -20.43 -6.17 1.19
CA ALA A 113 -21.70 -6.90 1.30
C ALA A 113 -22.30 -7.18 -0.09
N HIS A 114 -22.19 -6.22 -1.00
CA HIS A 114 -22.75 -6.34 -2.34
C HIS A 114 -22.02 -7.37 -3.22
N LEU A 115 -20.71 -7.50 -3.07
CA LEU A 115 -19.89 -8.50 -3.77
C LEU A 115 -20.22 -9.94 -3.35
N ARG A 116 -20.77 -10.16 -2.15
CA ARG A 116 -21.20 -11.49 -1.65
C ARG A 116 -22.53 -11.97 -2.23
N ARG A 117 -23.25 -11.12 -2.97
CA ARG A 117 -24.50 -11.50 -3.62
C ARG A 117 -24.21 -12.49 -4.74
N SER A 118 -25.12 -13.45 -4.94
CA SER A 118 -25.08 -14.35 -6.11
C SER A 118 -25.19 -13.60 -7.44
N ARG A 119 -25.83 -12.42 -7.42
CA ARG A 119 -25.88 -11.45 -8.52
C ARG A 119 -25.67 -10.03 -7.97
N PRO A 120 -24.43 -9.52 -7.98
CA PRO A 120 -24.16 -8.13 -7.68
C PRO A 120 -24.85 -7.22 -8.70
N LEU A 121 -25.49 -6.16 -8.21
CA LEU A 121 -26.08 -5.11 -9.04
C LEU A 121 -24.98 -4.14 -9.49
N GLU A 122 -24.70 -4.09 -10.78
CA GLU A 122 -23.65 -3.24 -11.35
C GLU A 122 -23.76 -1.75 -10.96
N PRO A 123 -24.96 -1.12 -10.93
CA PRO A 123 -25.08 0.29 -10.54
C PRO A 123 -24.60 0.56 -9.10
N VAL A 124 -24.93 -0.34 -8.17
CA VAL A 124 -24.52 -0.20 -6.76
C VAL A 124 -23.01 -0.42 -6.63
N ARG A 125 -22.45 -1.41 -7.35
CA ARG A 125 -21.00 -1.65 -7.39
C ARG A 125 -20.25 -0.39 -7.82
N ARG A 126 -20.68 0.25 -8.91
CA ARG A 126 -20.07 1.48 -9.44
C ARG A 126 -20.22 2.66 -8.49
N ALA A 127 -21.40 2.83 -7.89
CA ALA A 127 -21.65 3.91 -6.94
C ALA A 127 -20.73 3.82 -5.72
N CYS A 128 -20.61 2.63 -5.11
CA CYS A 128 -19.70 2.44 -3.98
C CYS A 128 -18.23 2.61 -4.38
N LEU A 129 -17.81 2.08 -5.53
CA LEU A 129 -16.42 2.29 -6.02
C LEU A 129 -16.10 3.78 -6.23
N ALA A 130 -17.06 4.57 -6.69
CA ALA A 130 -16.87 6.02 -6.85
C ALA A 130 -16.78 6.72 -5.48
N ALA A 131 -17.69 6.42 -4.55
CA ALA A 131 -17.67 7.02 -3.21
C ALA A 131 -16.38 6.69 -2.43
N ILE A 132 -15.89 5.44 -2.53
CA ILE A 132 -14.61 5.03 -1.94
C ILE A 132 -13.44 5.80 -2.57
N ALA A 133 -13.43 5.97 -3.89
CA ALA A 133 -12.39 6.76 -4.56
C ALA A 133 -12.39 8.22 -4.07
N ASP A 134 -13.56 8.85 -4.00
CA ASP A 134 -13.72 10.23 -3.52
C ASP A 134 -13.28 10.39 -2.05
N GLY A 135 -13.54 9.37 -1.21
CA GLY A 135 -13.06 9.32 0.17
C GLY A 135 -11.53 9.21 0.26
N LEU A 136 -10.94 8.33 -0.54
CA LEU A 136 -9.49 8.15 -0.61
C LEU A 136 -8.75 9.35 -1.20
N GLU A 137 -9.36 10.12 -2.12
CA GLU A 137 -8.80 11.37 -2.64
C GLU A 137 -8.69 12.47 -1.57
N LYS A 138 -9.60 12.48 -0.58
CA LYS A 138 -9.59 13.44 0.52
C LYS A 138 -8.61 13.06 1.63
N ALA A 139 -8.23 11.79 1.69
CA ALA A 139 -7.28 11.27 2.66
C ALA A 139 -5.89 11.87 2.42
N ARG A 140 -5.18 12.19 3.51
CA ARG A 140 -3.87 12.85 3.45
C ARG A 140 -2.71 11.88 3.60
N ALA A 141 -2.98 10.63 3.96
CA ALA A 141 -1.97 9.61 4.11
C ALA A 141 -1.44 9.14 2.74
N PRO A 142 -0.12 8.97 2.56
CA PRO A 142 0.45 8.41 1.33
C PRO A 142 -0.12 7.03 0.97
N LEU A 143 -0.53 6.26 1.99
CA LEU A 143 -1.14 4.95 1.80
C LEU A 143 -2.47 5.04 1.06
N ALA A 144 -3.26 6.10 1.28
CA ALA A 144 -4.55 6.27 0.61
C ALA A 144 -4.41 6.42 -0.92
N GLN A 145 -3.35 7.09 -1.37
CA GLN A 145 -3.05 7.23 -2.80
C GLN A 145 -2.80 5.87 -3.47
N SER A 146 -2.18 4.93 -2.75
CA SER A 146 -1.95 3.57 -3.27
C SER A 146 -3.25 2.79 -3.42
N PHE A 147 -4.20 2.96 -2.49
CA PHE A 147 -5.53 2.35 -2.57
C PHE A 147 -6.35 2.97 -3.70
N LEU A 148 -6.29 4.28 -3.88
CA LEU A 148 -7.01 4.98 -4.94
C LEU A 148 -6.64 4.43 -6.33
N LEU A 149 -5.34 4.28 -6.61
CA LEU A 149 -4.87 3.74 -7.89
C LEU A 149 -5.41 2.32 -8.15
N ARG A 150 -5.48 1.48 -7.11
CA ARG A 150 -6.02 0.12 -7.21
C ARG A 150 -7.53 0.14 -7.43
N ILE A 151 -8.27 0.99 -6.71
CA ILE A 151 -9.73 1.18 -6.89
C ILE A 151 -10.05 1.64 -8.32
N GLU A 152 -9.28 2.59 -8.88
CA GLU A 152 -9.49 3.06 -10.25
C GLU A 152 -9.35 1.95 -11.30
N ALA A 153 -8.46 0.99 -11.07
CA ALA A 153 -8.28 -0.14 -11.97
C ALA A 153 -9.55 -1.01 -12.06
N PHE A 154 -10.36 -1.08 -11.00
CA PHE A 154 -11.65 -1.77 -11.01
C PHE A 154 -12.77 -0.95 -11.62
N ARG A 155 -12.69 0.39 -11.55
CA ARG A 155 -13.69 1.29 -12.18
C ARG A 155 -13.63 1.27 -13.71
N LYS A 156 -12.47 0.95 -14.29
CA LYS A 156 -12.24 0.89 -15.74
C LYS A 156 -12.67 -0.45 -16.38
N LYS A 157 -13.08 -1.43 -15.57
CA LYS A 157 -13.54 -2.77 -16.01
C LYS A 157 -15.07 -2.84 -16.06
#